data_AF-A0A150ADM9-F1
#
_entry.id   AF-A0A150ADM9-F1
#
_cell.length_a   1.000
_cell.length_b   1.000
_cell.length_c   1.000
_cell.angle_alpha   90.00
_cell.angle_beta   90.00
_cell.angle_gamma   90.00
#
_symmetry.space_group_name_H-M   'P 1'
#
loop_
_entity.id
_entity.type
_entity.pdbx_description
1 polymer ?
#
loop_
_entity_poly.entity_id
_entity_poly.type
_entity_poly.pdbx_seq_one_letter_code
_entity_poly.pdbx_strand_id
1 'polypeptide(L)'
;MDKDLILKVEKLLQEEDFSNIPDLLSPYVDKEVKAKELLGLCYLGQWNNEEAEVVFEELKEKVADNADYHYYYGASLGQQAKGANMLKLMQIAPKSKAAFERAIEIDPKHVPAHWGLLRYYGNAPAMFGGYPKGKELADSLATFNEKEAQDAYNFLKDKFGK
;
A
#
# COMPACT_ATOMS: atom_id res chain seq x y z
N MET A 1 -5.07 -17.49 -16.65
CA MET A 1 -3.60 -17.57 -16.76
C MET A 1 -3.20 -18.89 -16.13
N ASP A 2 -2.30 -19.62 -16.78
CA ASP A 2 -1.71 -20.80 -16.15
C ASP A 2 -0.70 -20.40 -15.05
N LYS A 3 -0.31 -21.39 -14.26
CA LYS A 3 0.60 -21.20 -13.13
C LYS A 3 1.99 -20.72 -13.58
N ASP A 4 2.47 -21.17 -14.74
CA ASP A 4 3.81 -20.85 -15.23
C ASP A 4 3.91 -19.38 -15.65
N LEU A 5 2.85 -18.84 -16.28
CA LEU A 5 2.75 -17.42 -16.59
C LEU A 5 2.71 -16.56 -15.33
N ILE A 6 1.94 -16.97 -14.31
CA ILE A 6 1.87 -16.24 -13.03
C ILE A 6 3.27 -16.17 -12.39
N LEU A 7 3.95 -17.32 -12.26
CA LEU A 7 5.30 -17.37 -11.68
C LEU A 7 6.31 -16.55 -12.48
N LYS A 8 6.19 -16.54 -13.81
CA LYS A 8 7.03 -15.71 -14.68
C LYS A 8 6.83 -14.22 -14.39
N VAL A 9 5.58 -13.75 -14.31
CA VAL A 9 5.28 -12.34 -14.04
C VAL A 9 5.69 -11.95 -12.62
N GLU A 10 5.45 -12.80 -11.62
CA GLU A 10 5.88 -12.58 -10.24
C GLU A 10 7.40 -12.47 -10.13
N LYS A 11 8.14 -13.31 -10.87
CA LYS A 11 9.60 -13.19 -10.96
C LYS A 11 10.04 -11.87 -11.59
N LEU A 12 9.41 -11.46 -12.69
CA LEU A 12 9.71 -10.18 -13.34
C LEU A 12 9.46 -8.98 -12.40
N LEU A 13 8.37 -9.01 -11.61
CA LEU A 13 8.10 -8.01 -10.58
C LEU A 13 9.20 -7.98 -9.51
N GLN A 14 9.67 -9.14 -9.05
CA GLN A 14 10.75 -9.24 -8.06
C GLN A 14 12.10 -8.75 -8.59
N GLU A 15 12.37 -8.97 -9.88
CA GLU A 15 13.58 -8.50 -10.56
C GLU A 15 13.47 -7.04 -11.03
N GLU A 16 12.34 -6.38 -10.76
CA GLU A 16 11.99 -5.03 -11.23
C GLU A 16 12.05 -4.86 -12.77
N ASP A 17 11.94 -5.97 -13.52
CA ASP A 17 11.83 -5.94 -14.99
C ASP A 17 10.35 -5.82 -15.40
N PHE A 18 9.87 -4.58 -15.42
CA PHE A 18 8.48 -4.27 -15.72
C PHE A 18 8.16 -4.24 -17.23
N SER A 19 9.18 -4.30 -18.09
CA SER A 19 9.11 -3.94 -19.51
C SER A 19 8.05 -4.73 -20.28
N ASN A 20 7.95 -6.04 -19.99
CA ASN A 20 7.11 -6.97 -20.74
C ASN A 20 5.82 -7.36 -20.00
N ILE A 21 5.64 -6.91 -18.75
CA ILE A 21 4.53 -7.36 -17.91
C ILE A 21 3.16 -6.94 -18.50
N PRO A 22 2.93 -5.68 -18.93
CA PRO A 22 1.64 -5.29 -19.48
C PRO A 22 1.23 -6.12 -20.70
N ASP A 23 2.16 -6.39 -21.62
CA ASP A 23 1.90 -7.19 -22.82
C ASP A 23 1.51 -8.63 -22.46
N LEU A 24 2.25 -9.25 -21.53
CA LEU A 24 1.98 -10.60 -21.04
C LEU A 24 0.59 -10.73 -20.37
N LEU A 25 0.14 -9.67 -19.70
CA LEU A 25 -1.12 -9.66 -18.95
C LEU A 25 -2.33 -9.20 -19.79
N SER A 26 -2.11 -8.42 -20.86
CA SER A 26 -3.16 -7.82 -21.68
C SER A 26 -4.29 -8.77 -22.13
N PRO A 27 -4.08 -10.07 -22.41
CA PRO A 27 -5.18 -10.96 -22.80
C PRO A 27 -6.13 -11.34 -21.65
N TYR A 28 -5.74 -11.05 -20.40
CA TYR A 28 -6.34 -11.59 -19.17
C TYR A 28 -6.86 -10.52 -18.20
N VAL A 29 -6.38 -9.27 -18.28
CA VAL A 29 -6.67 -8.21 -17.29
C VAL A 29 -8.16 -7.94 -17.04
N ASP A 30 -9.00 -8.09 -18.07
CA ASP A 30 -10.46 -7.89 -17.94
C ASP A 30 -11.20 -9.15 -17.45
N LYS A 31 -10.55 -10.30 -17.49
CA LYS A 31 -11.17 -11.62 -17.23
C LYS A 31 -10.77 -12.17 -15.86
N GLU A 32 -9.57 -11.85 -15.41
CA GLU A 32 -8.96 -12.51 -14.26
C GLU A 32 -8.43 -11.50 -13.24
N VAL A 33 -8.90 -11.65 -12.00
CA VAL A 33 -8.48 -10.82 -10.86
C VAL A 33 -6.96 -10.84 -10.68
N LYS A 34 -6.33 -12.02 -10.77
CA LYS A 34 -4.87 -12.14 -10.61
C LYS A 34 -4.08 -11.41 -11.70
N ALA A 35 -4.56 -11.37 -12.94
CA ALA A 35 -3.91 -10.61 -14.00
C ALA A 35 -3.95 -9.11 -13.71
N LYS A 36 -5.11 -8.64 -13.25
CA LYS A 36 -5.31 -7.24 -12.88
C LYS A 36 -4.47 -6.84 -11.66
N GLU A 37 -4.40 -7.71 -10.65
CA GLU A 37 -3.52 -7.53 -9.48
C GLU A 37 -2.05 -7.38 -9.91
N LEU A 38 -1.54 -8.31 -10.71
CA LEU A 38 -0.14 -8.27 -11.16
C LEU A 38 0.15 -7.02 -12.01
N LEU A 39 -0.81 -6.54 -12.81
CA LEU A 39 -0.70 -5.29 -13.53
C LEU A 39 -0.64 -4.08 -12.57
N GLY A 40 -1.49 -4.06 -11.54
CA GLY A 40 -1.46 -3.03 -10.51
C GLY A 40 -0.12 -2.99 -9.77
N LEU A 41 0.43 -4.16 -9.42
CA LEU A 41 1.75 -4.28 -8.81
C LEU A 41 2.87 -3.78 -9.72
N CYS A 42 2.78 -4.08 -11.03
CA CYS A 42 3.69 -3.54 -12.04
C CYS A 42 3.64 -2.00 -12.06
N TYR A 43 2.45 -1.41 -12.05
CA TYR A 43 2.30 0.05 -12.02
C TYR A 43 2.86 0.67 -10.74
N LEU A 44 2.66 0.04 -9.58
CA LEU A 44 3.29 0.50 -8.33
C LEU A 44 4.82 0.45 -8.43
N GLY A 45 5.39 -0.63 -8.95
CA GLY A 45 6.84 -0.76 -9.14
C GLY A 45 7.43 0.28 -10.10
N GLN A 46 6.68 0.67 -11.12
CA GLN A 46 7.04 1.72 -12.08
C GLN A 46 6.81 3.14 -11.55
N TRP A 47 6.26 3.32 -10.35
CA TRP A 47 5.79 4.61 -9.83
C TRP A 47 4.64 5.25 -10.66
N ASN A 48 3.93 4.44 -11.44
CA ASN A 48 2.73 4.81 -12.20
C ASN A 48 1.51 4.78 -11.27
N ASN A 49 1.52 5.69 -10.30
CA ASN A 49 0.64 5.62 -9.13
C ASN A 49 -0.83 5.95 -9.42
N GLU A 50 -1.12 6.70 -10.48
CA GLU A 50 -2.51 7.00 -10.89
C GLU A 50 -3.13 5.77 -11.57
N GLU A 51 -2.38 5.08 -12.43
CA GLU A 51 -2.79 3.82 -13.04
C GLU A 51 -2.97 2.72 -11.99
N ALA A 52 -2.05 2.64 -11.01
CA ALA A 52 -2.19 1.72 -9.89
C ALA A 52 -3.41 2.04 -9.01
N GLU A 53 -3.71 3.33 -8.77
CA GLU A 53 -4.93 3.75 -8.06
C GLU A 53 -6.18 3.21 -8.73
N VAL A 54 -6.33 3.39 -10.04
CA VAL A 54 -7.50 2.88 -10.79
C VAL A 54 -7.62 1.36 -10.66
N VAL A 55 -6.52 0.63 -10.82
CA VAL A 55 -6.52 -0.82 -10.70
C VAL A 55 -6.94 -1.28 -9.31
N PHE A 56 -6.30 -0.74 -8.26
CA PHE A 56 -6.57 -1.20 -6.89
C PHE A 56 -7.87 -0.64 -6.33
N GLU A 57 -8.38 0.48 -6.84
CA GLU A 57 -9.72 0.99 -6.50
C GLU A 57 -10.81 -0.01 -6.92
N GLU A 58 -10.70 -0.57 -8.11
CA GLU A 58 -11.63 -1.60 -8.59
C GLU A 58 -11.43 -2.92 -7.83
N LEU A 59 -10.18 -3.34 -7.60
CA LEU A 59 -9.90 -4.60 -6.91
C LEU A 59 -10.40 -4.59 -5.46
N LYS A 60 -10.21 -3.48 -4.72
CA LYS A 60 -10.73 -3.35 -3.34
C LYS A 60 -12.26 -3.36 -3.27
N GLU A 61 -12.96 -3.02 -4.36
CA GLU A 61 -14.43 -3.07 -4.42
C GLU A 61 -14.92 -4.46 -4.80
N LYS A 62 -14.25 -5.09 -5.77
CA LYS A 62 -14.60 -6.41 -6.27
C LYS A 62 -14.28 -7.53 -5.28
N VAL A 63 -13.19 -7.40 -4.52
CA VAL A 63 -12.73 -8.37 -3.51
C VAL A 63 -12.49 -7.65 -2.19
N ALA A 64 -13.59 -7.17 -1.60
CA ALA A 64 -13.56 -6.22 -0.49
C ALA A 64 -12.99 -6.75 0.84
N ASP A 65 -12.82 -8.06 0.97
CA ASP A 65 -12.23 -8.77 2.11
C ASP A 65 -10.75 -9.12 1.90
N ASN A 66 -10.12 -8.61 0.83
CA ASN A 66 -8.68 -8.74 0.62
C ASN A 66 -7.92 -7.52 1.18
N ALA A 67 -7.17 -7.72 2.26
CA ALA A 67 -6.40 -6.66 2.93
C ALA A 67 -5.34 -6.02 2.03
N ASP A 68 -4.65 -6.81 1.21
CA ASP A 68 -3.61 -6.33 0.30
C ASP A 68 -4.18 -5.33 -0.71
N TYR A 69 -5.40 -5.53 -1.22
CA TYR A 69 -5.99 -4.61 -2.20
C TYR A 69 -6.34 -3.25 -1.60
N HIS A 70 -6.82 -3.22 -0.35
CA HIS A 70 -6.98 -1.95 0.38
C HIS A 70 -5.62 -1.31 0.66
N TYR A 71 -4.61 -2.10 1.05
CA TYR A 71 -3.26 -1.59 1.25
C TYR A 71 -2.67 -0.98 -0.03
N TYR A 72 -2.73 -1.68 -1.16
CA TYR A 72 -2.17 -1.21 -2.43
C TYR A 72 -2.90 0.02 -2.97
N TYR A 73 -4.22 0.13 -2.78
CA TYR A 73 -4.96 1.36 -3.06
C TYR A 73 -4.50 2.50 -2.15
N GLY A 74 -4.31 2.25 -0.85
CA GLY A 74 -3.76 3.25 0.07
C GLY A 74 -2.34 3.66 -0.30
N ALA A 75 -1.52 2.73 -0.76
CA ALA A 75 -0.13 2.93 -1.14
C ALA A 75 0.00 3.72 -2.45
N SER A 76 -0.84 3.48 -3.46
CA SER A 76 -0.85 4.25 -4.70
C SER A 76 -1.19 5.72 -4.43
N LEU A 77 -2.23 5.98 -3.63
CA LEU A 77 -2.59 7.34 -3.17
C LEU A 77 -1.47 7.98 -2.35
N GLY A 78 -0.88 7.24 -1.41
CA GLY A 78 0.19 7.76 -0.54
C GLY A 78 1.45 8.16 -1.32
N GLN A 79 1.80 7.40 -2.36
CA GLN A 79 2.95 7.72 -3.22
C GLN A 79 2.73 8.97 -4.07
N GLN A 80 1.48 9.24 -4.50
CA GLN A 80 1.13 10.49 -5.19
C GLN A 80 1.29 11.74 -4.31
N ALA A 81 1.37 11.61 -2.98
CA ALA A 81 1.55 12.74 -2.08
C ALA A 81 2.90 13.45 -2.26
N LYS A 82 3.92 12.74 -2.78
CA LYS A 82 5.24 13.31 -3.04
C LYS A 82 5.15 14.33 -4.19
N GLY A 83 5.32 15.61 -3.86
CA GLY A 83 5.23 16.70 -4.84
C GLY A 83 3.80 17.17 -5.14
N ALA A 84 2.79 16.61 -4.49
CA ALA A 84 1.42 17.08 -4.62
C ALA A 84 1.22 18.46 -3.98
N ASN A 85 0.34 19.26 -4.59
CA ASN A 85 -0.13 20.50 -3.99
C ASN A 85 -1.12 20.23 -2.84
N MET A 86 -1.41 21.26 -2.03
CA MET A 86 -2.32 21.14 -0.89
C MET A 86 -3.71 20.61 -1.26
N LEU A 87 -4.25 21.03 -2.41
CA LEU A 87 -5.57 20.59 -2.87
C LEU A 87 -5.61 19.08 -3.12
N LYS A 88 -4.61 18.55 -3.84
CA LYS A 88 -4.48 17.11 -4.11
C LYS A 88 -4.26 16.33 -2.81
N LEU A 89 -3.41 16.84 -1.91
CA LEU A 89 -3.19 16.22 -0.59
C LEU A 89 -4.48 16.12 0.23
N MET A 90 -5.32 17.15 0.26
CA MET A 90 -6.61 17.12 0.97
C MET A 90 -7.57 16.06 0.41
N GLN A 91 -7.43 15.69 -0.87
CA GLN A 91 -8.23 14.64 -1.49
C GLN A 91 -7.69 13.23 -1.22
N ILE A 92 -6.38 13.02 -1.43
CA ILE A 92 -5.79 11.67 -1.41
C ILE A 92 -5.44 11.19 0.01
N ALA A 93 -5.04 12.10 0.91
CA ALA A 93 -4.53 11.71 2.22
C ALA A 93 -5.60 11.00 3.09
N PRO A 94 -6.85 11.49 3.20
CA PRO A 94 -7.89 10.80 3.96
C PRO A 94 -8.26 9.44 3.35
N LYS A 95 -8.27 9.33 2.01
CA LYS A 95 -8.53 8.06 1.32
C LYS A 95 -7.44 7.02 1.60
N SER A 96 -6.18 7.44 1.52
CA SER A 96 -5.02 6.58 1.81
C SER A 96 -5.06 6.06 3.25
N LYS A 97 -5.32 6.94 4.22
CA LYS A 97 -5.52 6.59 5.62
C LYS A 97 -6.63 5.55 5.80
N ALA A 98 -7.81 5.83 5.26
CA ALA A 98 -8.97 4.94 5.40
C ALA A 98 -8.70 3.55 4.78
N ALA A 99 -7.98 3.50 3.66
CA ALA A 99 -7.61 2.25 3.01
C ALA A 99 -6.64 1.42 3.89
N PHE A 100 -5.65 2.04 4.51
CA PHE A 100 -4.77 1.33 5.43
C PHE A 100 -5.48 0.87 6.71
N GLU A 101 -6.38 1.70 7.26
CA GLU A 101 -7.24 1.30 8.39
C GLU A 101 -8.08 0.08 8.01
N ARG A 102 -8.69 0.09 6.82
CA ARG A 102 -9.49 -1.03 6.33
C ARG A 102 -8.67 -2.30 6.13
N ALA A 103 -7.44 -2.20 5.62
CA ALA A 103 -6.54 -3.34 5.50
C ALA A 103 -6.23 -3.97 6.86
N ILE A 104 -6.01 -3.17 7.90
CA ILE A 104 -5.77 -3.64 9.27
C ILE A 104 -7.04 -4.22 9.92
N GLU A 105 -8.22 -3.67 9.63
CA GLU A 105 -9.49 -4.26 10.09
C GLU A 105 -9.71 -5.66 9.52
N ILE A 106 -9.33 -5.89 8.26
CA ILE A 106 -9.45 -7.18 7.58
C ILE A 106 -8.37 -8.15 8.09
N ASP A 107 -7.13 -7.70 8.13
CA ASP A 107 -6.00 -8.44 8.68
C ASP A 107 -5.25 -7.60 9.74
N PRO A 108 -5.54 -7.82 11.03
CA PRO A 108 -4.87 -7.11 12.12
C PRO A 108 -3.36 -7.33 12.19
N LYS A 109 -2.80 -8.30 11.45
CA LYS A 109 -1.36 -8.56 11.38
C LYS A 109 -0.72 -8.06 10.09
N HIS A 110 -1.45 -7.27 9.30
CA HIS A 110 -0.98 -6.73 8.03
C HIS A 110 0.13 -5.68 8.22
N VAL A 111 1.38 -6.13 8.27
CA VAL A 111 2.58 -5.30 8.50
C VAL A 111 2.65 -4.10 7.53
N PRO A 112 2.47 -4.25 6.20
CA PRO A 112 2.60 -3.12 5.30
C PRO A 112 1.59 -1.99 5.57
N ALA A 113 0.38 -2.32 6.03
CA ALA A 113 -0.66 -1.33 6.32
C ALA A 113 -0.38 -0.58 7.62
N HIS A 114 0.17 -1.26 8.64
CA HIS A 114 0.67 -0.60 9.85
C HIS A 114 1.71 0.46 9.50
N TRP A 115 2.67 0.12 8.63
CA TRP A 115 3.67 1.06 8.14
C TRP A 115 3.08 2.19 7.28
N GLY A 116 2.05 1.89 6.48
CA GLY A 116 1.29 2.90 5.74
C GLY A 116 0.72 3.98 6.68
N LEU A 117 0.03 3.58 7.75
CA LEU A 117 -0.49 4.50 8.74
C LEU A 117 0.60 5.18 9.57
N LEU A 118 1.68 4.47 9.92
CA LEU A 118 2.79 5.04 10.67
C LEU A 118 3.44 6.19 9.88
N ARG A 119 3.64 6.01 8.57
CA ARG A 119 4.12 7.07 7.67
C ARG A 119 3.10 8.18 7.48
N TYR A 120 1.81 7.86 7.42
CA TYR A 120 0.75 8.87 7.36
C TYR A 120 0.81 9.79 8.60
N TYR A 121 0.74 9.23 9.80
CA TYR A 121 0.77 9.99 11.04
C TYR A 121 2.13 10.65 11.31
N GLY A 122 3.22 10.05 10.85
CA GLY A 122 4.58 10.59 10.96
C GLY A 122 4.86 11.80 10.06
N ASN A 123 4.09 12.00 8.99
CA ASN A 123 4.25 13.13 8.06
C ASN A 123 3.10 14.13 8.11
N ALA A 124 1.94 13.74 8.67
CA ALA A 124 0.82 14.66 8.87
C ALA A 124 1.13 15.69 9.98
N PRO A 125 0.54 16.90 9.93
CA PRO A 125 0.59 17.83 11.04
C PRO A 125 0.10 17.19 12.34
N ALA A 126 0.70 17.54 13.48
CA ALA A 126 0.46 16.87 14.76
C ALA A 126 -1.02 16.81 15.18
N MET A 127 -1.86 17.77 14.76
CA MET A 127 -3.30 17.79 15.00
C MET A 127 -4.04 16.56 14.43
N PHE A 128 -3.48 15.88 13.43
CA PHE A 128 -4.09 14.71 12.79
C PHE A 128 -3.68 13.36 13.41
N GLY A 129 -3.07 13.37 14.60
CA GLY A 129 -2.81 12.17 15.40
C GLY A 129 -1.35 12.01 15.80
N GLY A 130 -0.40 12.29 14.89
CA GLY A 130 1.03 12.36 15.18
C GLY A 130 1.59 11.17 15.96
N TYR A 131 2.51 11.44 16.88
CA TYR A 131 3.19 10.43 17.71
C TYR A 131 2.24 9.48 18.45
N PRO A 132 1.17 9.92 19.16
CA PRO A 132 0.25 9.02 19.83
C PRO A 132 -0.28 7.89 18.93
N LYS A 133 -0.77 8.23 17.73
CA LYS A 133 -1.26 7.24 16.76
C LYS A 133 -0.15 6.38 16.18
N GLY A 134 1.01 6.98 15.93
CA GLY A 134 2.21 6.22 15.55
C GLY A 134 2.59 5.17 16.59
N LYS A 135 2.58 5.54 17.88
CA LYS A 135 2.93 4.64 18.98
C LYS A 135 1.92 3.50 19.11
N GLU A 136 0.62 3.77 19.01
CA GLU A 136 -0.42 2.71 18.99
C GLU A 136 -0.14 1.65 17.91
N LEU A 137 0.33 2.06 16.73
CA LEU A 137 0.69 1.14 15.64
C LEU A 137 1.96 0.34 15.93
N ALA A 138 2.98 0.98 16.51
CA ALA A 138 4.21 0.29 16.92
C ALA A 138 3.94 -0.72 18.06
N ASP A 139 3.09 -0.35 19.02
CA ASP A 139 2.61 -1.23 20.09
C ASP A 139 1.83 -2.41 19.49
N SER A 140 0.98 -2.18 18.48
CA SER A 140 0.26 -3.24 17.76
C SER A 140 1.22 -4.23 17.09
N LEU A 141 2.21 -3.73 16.33
CA LEU A 141 3.25 -4.55 15.70
C LEU A 141 3.99 -5.40 16.74
N ALA A 142 4.26 -4.87 17.94
CA ALA A 142 4.99 -5.58 18.98
C ALA A 142 4.27 -6.86 19.46
N THR A 143 2.96 -6.97 19.23
CA THR A 143 2.19 -8.16 19.61
C THR A 143 2.36 -9.35 18.67
N PHE A 144 2.89 -9.14 17.44
CA PHE A 144 3.00 -10.21 16.45
C PHE A 144 4.28 -10.16 15.59
N ASN A 145 5.04 -9.08 15.61
CA ASN A 145 6.29 -8.92 14.87
C ASN A 145 7.25 -7.96 15.58
N GLU A 146 8.11 -8.50 16.43
CA GLU A 146 9.06 -7.73 17.26
C GLU A 146 10.04 -6.89 16.44
N LYS A 147 10.53 -7.42 15.31
CA LYS A 147 11.46 -6.69 14.44
C LYS A 147 10.81 -5.44 13.86
N GLU A 148 9.62 -5.60 13.25
CA GLU A 148 8.89 -4.47 12.66
C GLU A 148 8.48 -3.45 13.73
N ALA A 149 8.14 -3.90 14.94
CA ALA A 149 7.87 -3.00 16.05
C ALA A 149 9.08 -2.17 16.44
N GLN A 150 10.27 -2.79 16.55
CA GLN A 150 11.49 -2.08 16.88
C GLN A 150 11.85 -1.03 15.83
N ASP A 151 11.67 -1.37 14.55
CA ASP A 151 11.87 -0.45 13.44
C ASP A 151 10.84 0.70 13.48
N ALA A 152 9.58 0.41 13.81
CA ALA A 152 8.54 1.42 13.97
C ALA A 152 8.83 2.38 15.14
N TYR A 153 9.31 1.89 16.28
CA TYR A 153 9.74 2.77 17.40
C TYR A 153 10.92 3.66 17.00
N ASN A 154 11.90 3.12 16.28
CA ASN A 154 13.04 3.90 15.80
C ASN A 154 12.58 5.02 14.85
N PHE A 155 11.66 4.71 13.92
CA PHE A 155 11.06 5.71 13.04
C PHE A 155 10.37 6.83 13.83
N LEU A 156 9.59 6.49 14.86
CA LEU A 156 8.91 7.49 15.69
C LEU A 156 9.90 8.37 16.47
N LYS A 157 10.98 7.76 16.98
CA LYS A 157 12.05 8.47 17.65
C LYS A 157 12.73 9.46 16.72
N ASP A 158 13.04 9.06 15.49
CA ASP A 158 13.66 9.94 14.50
C ASP A 158 12.73 11.08 14.08
N LYS A 159 11.43 10.80 13.97
CA LYS A 159 10.43 11.82 13.58
C LYS A 159 10.06 12.80 14.68
N PHE A 160 9.99 12.35 15.92
CA PHE A 160 9.41 13.12 17.02
C PHE A 160 10.35 13.36 18.21
N GLY A 161 11.54 12.74 18.21
CA GLY A 161 12.50 12.81 19.31
C GLY A 161 12.06 12.06 20.58
N LYS A 162 11.11 11.12 20.46
CA LYS A 162 10.46 10.42 21.57
C LYS A 162 10.52 8.91 21.40
#